data_AF-A0A1F6VFA1-F1
#
_entry.id   AF-A0A1F6VFA1-F1
#
_cell.length_a   1.000
_cell.length_b   1.000
_cell.length_c   1.000
_cell.angle_alpha   90.00
_cell.angle_beta   90.00
_cell.angle_gamma   90.00
#
_symmetry.space_group_name_H-M   'P 1'
#
loop_
_entity.id
_entity.type
_entity.pdbx_description
1 polymer ?
#
loop_
_entity_poly.entity_id
_entity_poly.type
_entity_poly.pdbx_seq_one_letter_code
_entity_poly.pdbx_strand_id
1 'polypeptide(L)'
;MPKMKNILIFIAIAAIFVAIYFFYIRKSSDSDKNLVSAPATTALPAAGSPATGVADSKIAQEFLNLLLSVKNIKLDDSIFSDEAFVSLHDSSITLTPDGNEGRVNPFAPIGTDAVTADNPPSN
;
A
#
# COMPACT_ATOMS: atom_id res chain seq x y z
N MET A 1 -54.02 1.62 -42.07
CA MET A 1 -53.81 0.68 -40.94
C MET A 1 -53.27 1.44 -39.72
N PRO A 2 -54.13 2.06 -38.91
CA PRO A 2 -53.73 2.94 -37.81
C PRO A 2 -53.13 2.21 -36.60
N LYS A 3 -53.41 0.90 -36.45
CA LYS A 3 -52.97 0.10 -35.30
C LYS A 3 -51.43 0.01 -35.17
N MET A 4 -50.72 -0.06 -36.30
CA MET A 4 -49.25 -0.14 -36.32
C MET A 4 -48.57 1.19 -35.97
N LYS A 5 -49.23 2.33 -36.18
CA LYS A 5 -48.68 3.63 -35.74
C LYS A 5 -48.88 3.84 -34.23
N ASN A 6 -50.02 3.45 -33.70
CA ASN A 6 -50.30 3.55 -32.27
C ASN A 6 -49.42 2.60 -31.45
N ILE A 7 -49.15 1.39 -31.94
CA ILE A 7 -48.23 0.46 -31.26
C ILE A 7 -46.80 1.01 -31.26
N LEU A 8 -46.37 1.66 -32.35
CA LEU A 8 -45.03 2.24 -32.47
C LEU A 8 -44.85 3.44 -31.52
N ILE A 9 -45.89 4.27 -31.36
CA ILE A 9 -45.92 5.35 -30.36
C ILE A 9 -45.79 4.79 -28.93
N PHE A 10 -46.50 3.69 -28.63
CA PHE A 10 -46.48 3.10 -27.30
C PHE A 10 -45.09 2.52 -26.95
N ILE A 11 -44.44 1.87 -27.91
CA ILE A 11 -43.08 1.35 -27.76
C ILE A 11 -42.06 2.49 -27.56
N ALA A 12 -42.19 3.59 -28.31
CA ALA A 12 -41.32 4.75 -28.15
C ALA A 12 -41.43 5.38 -26.75
N ILE A 13 -42.66 5.51 -26.23
CA ILE A 13 -42.90 6.03 -24.88
C ILE A 13 -42.33 5.09 -23.81
N ALA A 14 -42.53 3.78 -23.95
CA ALA A 14 -41.97 2.78 -23.04
C ALA A 14 -40.43 2.81 -23.01
N ALA A 15 -39.78 2.95 -24.17
CA ALA A 15 -38.32 3.06 -24.27
C ALA A 15 -37.78 4.32 -23.55
N ILE A 16 -38.49 5.45 -23.67
CA ILE A 16 -38.13 6.70 -22.98
C ILE A 16 -38.22 6.53 -21.46
N PHE A 17 -39.29 5.90 -20.95
CA PHE A 17 -39.43 5.63 -19.51
C PHE A 17 -38.33 4.70 -18.96
N VAL A 18 -37.96 3.66 -19.72
CA VAL A 18 -36.85 2.77 -19.34
C VAL A 18 -35.52 3.53 -19.30
N ALA A 19 -35.27 4.42 -20.27
CA ALA A 19 -34.07 5.24 -20.29
C ALA A 19 -34.01 6.21 -19.09
N ILE A 20 -35.12 6.86 -18.74
CA ILE A 20 -35.22 7.73 -17.56
C ILE A 20 -34.97 6.93 -16.28
N TYR A 21 -35.56 5.74 -16.14
CA TYR A 21 -35.35 4.88 -14.98
C TYR A 21 -33.88 4.47 -14.82
N PHE A 22 -33.23 4.05 -15.92
CA PHE A 22 -31.82 3.67 -15.89
C PHE A 22 -30.89 4.84 -15.58
N PHE A 23 -31.16 6.02 -16.14
CA PHE A 23 -30.27 7.16 -16.02
C PHE A 23 -30.41 7.90 -14.68
N TYR A 24 -31.64 7.99 -14.15
CA TYR A 24 -31.92 8.76 -12.93
C TYR A 24 -32.13 7.91 -11.67
N ILE A 25 -32.69 6.71 -11.78
CA ILE A 25 -33.09 5.91 -10.60
C ILE A 25 -32.08 4.80 -10.29
N ARG A 26 -31.33 4.29 -11.28
CA ARG A 26 -30.32 3.24 -11.06
C ARG A 26 -28.95 3.76 -10.56
N LYS A 27 -28.77 5.08 -10.44
CA LYS A 27 -27.51 5.69 -9.95
C LYS A 27 -27.54 5.90 -8.43
N SER A 28 -27.57 4.82 -7.66
CA SER A 28 -27.14 4.82 -6.25
C SER A 28 -27.17 3.39 -5.70
N SER A 29 -26.18 2.60 -6.07
CA SER A 29 -25.82 1.41 -5.30
C SER A 29 -24.31 1.32 -5.15
N ASP A 30 -23.71 2.45 -4.77
CA ASP A 30 -22.44 2.38 -4.05
C ASP A 30 -22.81 2.15 -2.59
N SER A 31 -22.73 0.88 -2.20
CA SER A 31 -22.77 0.49 -0.82
C SER A 31 -21.58 1.10 -0.11
N ASP A 32 -21.77 2.25 0.53
CA ASP A 32 -20.84 2.84 1.47
C ASP A 32 -20.62 1.84 2.61
N LYS A 33 -19.62 0.98 2.42
CA LYS A 33 -19.18 -0.01 3.39
C LYS A 33 -18.58 0.76 4.56
N ASN A 34 -19.41 0.98 5.56
CA ASN A 34 -19.12 1.67 6.81
C ASN A 34 -17.83 1.13 7.44
N LEU A 35 -16.74 1.88 7.30
CA LEU A 35 -15.46 1.62 7.95
C LEU A 35 -15.55 2.13 9.39
N VAL A 36 -16.19 1.34 10.27
CA VAL A 36 -16.14 1.59 11.71
C VAL A 36 -14.78 1.15 12.23
N SER A 37 -13.94 2.10 12.66
CA SER A 37 -12.80 1.81 13.53
C SER A 37 -13.32 1.48 14.93
N ALA A 38 -13.24 0.21 15.33
CA ALA A 38 -13.39 -0.16 16.72
C ALA A 38 -12.15 0.30 17.52
N PRO A 39 -12.29 0.84 18.73
CA PRO A 39 -11.13 1.15 19.56
C PRO A 39 -10.52 -0.18 20.03
N ALA A 40 -9.28 -0.44 19.62
CA ALA A 40 -8.50 -1.57 20.12
C ALA A 40 -8.08 -1.28 21.58
N THR A 41 -8.94 -1.61 22.54
CA THR A 41 -8.52 -1.81 23.93
C THR A 41 -8.08 -3.25 24.11
N THR A 42 -6.78 -3.52 23.92
CA THR A 42 -6.03 -4.57 24.64
C THR A 42 -4.53 -4.47 24.33
N ALA A 43 -3.75 -4.04 25.35
CA ALA A 43 -2.37 -4.38 25.73
C ALA A 43 -1.41 -4.96 24.65
N LEU A 44 -0.16 -4.48 24.48
CA LEU A 44 0.95 -4.33 25.43
C LEU A 44 2.07 -3.48 24.75
N PRO A 45 2.92 -2.70 25.46
CA PRO A 45 3.93 -1.88 24.79
C PRO A 45 5.17 -2.71 24.45
N ALA A 46 5.52 -2.79 23.16
CA ALA A 46 6.84 -3.25 22.71
C ALA A 46 7.84 -2.10 22.84
N ALA A 47 8.93 -2.35 23.57
CA ALA A 47 10.02 -1.39 23.77
C ALA A 47 10.63 -1.00 22.41
N GLY A 48 10.52 0.28 22.04
CA GLY A 48 11.19 0.85 20.87
C GLY A 48 10.37 1.83 20.03
N SER A 49 9.04 1.86 20.17
CA SER A 49 8.22 2.93 19.58
C SER A 49 8.09 4.09 20.56
N PRO A 50 8.23 5.36 20.13
CA PRO A 50 7.92 6.48 20.99
C PRO A 50 6.48 6.31 21.47
N ALA A 51 6.32 6.17 22.78
CA ALA A 51 5.04 6.24 23.44
C ALA A 51 4.51 7.66 23.24
N THR A 52 3.81 7.90 22.13
CA THR A 52 3.00 9.10 21.98
C THR A 52 1.73 8.89 22.79
N GLY A 53 1.88 9.00 24.11
CA GLY A 53 0.76 9.11 25.02
C GLY A 53 -0.04 10.35 24.64
N VAL A 54 -1.31 10.16 24.27
CA VAL A 54 -2.41 11.13 24.40
C VAL A 54 -2.19 12.55 23.80
N ALA A 55 -1.13 12.76 23.02
CA ALA A 55 -0.89 13.92 22.17
C ALA A 55 -0.88 13.36 20.74
N ASP A 56 -1.96 13.32 19.98
CA ASP A 56 -2.95 14.35 19.74
C ASP A 56 -4.14 13.60 19.12
N SER A 57 -5.19 13.33 19.91
CA SER A 57 -6.42 12.73 19.37
C SER A 57 -6.96 13.53 18.18
N LYS A 58 -6.73 14.86 18.21
CA LYS A 58 -7.06 15.77 17.12
C LYS A 58 -6.20 15.54 15.87
N ILE A 59 -4.88 15.40 15.99
CA ILE A 59 -4.00 15.13 14.83
C ILE A 59 -4.30 13.77 14.22
N ALA A 60 -4.60 12.75 15.04
CA ALA A 60 -5.03 11.45 14.56
C ALA A 60 -6.37 11.53 13.80
N GLN A 61 -7.34 12.31 14.30
CA GLN A 61 -8.61 12.55 13.61
C GLN A 61 -8.44 13.33 12.29
N GLU A 62 -7.64 14.39 12.28
CA GLU A 62 -7.34 15.17 11.07
C GLU A 62 -6.62 14.31 10.01
N PHE A 63 -5.66 13.47 10.42
CA PHE A 63 -4.99 12.53 9.51
C PHE A 63 -5.95 11.48 8.95
N LEU A 64 -6.81 10.90 9.79
CA LEU A 64 -7.83 9.95 9.33
C LEU A 64 -8.84 10.61 8.40
N ASN A 65 -9.29 11.84 8.70
CA ASN A 65 -10.17 12.61 7.82
C ASN A 65 -9.50 12.89 6.47
N LEU A 66 -8.23 13.28 6.47
CA LEU A 66 -7.45 13.46 5.25
C LEU A 66 -7.35 12.15 4.47
N LEU A 67 -7.05 11.04 5.13
CA LEU A 67 -6.95 9.73 4.48
C LEU A 67 -8.28 9.27 3.88
N LEU A 68 -9.40 9.49 4.58
CA LEU A 68 -10.75 9.21 4.08
C LEU A 68 -11.15 10.17 2.94
N SER A 69 -10.64 11.40 2.93
CA SER A 69 -10.88 12.36 1.84
C SER A 69 -10.26 11.90 0.52
N VAL A 70 -9.22 11.06 0.59
CA VAL A 70 -8.59 10.43 -0.57
C VAL A 70 -9.44 9.23 -1.01
N LYS A 71 -10.60 9.51 -1.62
CA LYS A 71 -11.56 8.51 -2.08
C LYS A 71 -11.05 7.64 -3.23
N ASN A 72 -10.11 8.15 -4.02
CA ASN A 72 -9.61 7.44 -5.20
C ASN A 72 -8.20 7.96 -5.54
N ILE A 73 -7.18 7.14 -5.30
CA ILE A 73 -5.81 7.41 -5.77
C ILE A 73 -5.71 6.78 -7.15
N LYS A 74 -5.69 7.62 -8.19
CA LYS A 74 -5.30 7.18 -9.53
C LYS A 74 -3.81 7.40 -9.66
N LEU A 75 -3.07 6.29 -9.70
CA LEU A 75 -1.67 6.31 -10.09
C LEU A 75 -1.62 6.42 -11.62
N ASP A 76 -0.73 7.28 -12.09
CA ASP A 76 -0.47 7.43 -13.52
C ASP A 76 0.58 6.40 -13.92
N ASP A 77 0.14 5.36 -14.62
CA ASP A 77 1.02 4.28 -15.08
C ASP A 77 1.87 4.69 -16.29
N SER A 78 1.66 5.89 -16.86
CA SER A 78 2.46 6.38 -18.00
C SER A 78 3.93 6.53 -17.66
N ILE A 79 4.27 6.74 -16.39
CA ILE A 79 5.66 6.85 -15.93
C ILE A 79 6.46 5.57 -16.22
N PHE A 80 5.82 4.39 -16.22
CA PHE A 80 6.49 3.13 -16.53
C PHE A 80 6.81 2.96 -18.02
N SER A 81 6.22 3.80 -18.88
CA SER A 81 6.49 3.82 -20.32
C SER A 81 7.46 4.94 -20.72
N ASP A 82 7.86 5.79 -19.77
CA ASP A 82 8.83 6.86 -20.02
C ASP A 82 10.22 6.26 -20.26
N GLU A 83 10.91 6.74 -21.29
CA GLU A 83 12.29 6.35 -21.60
C GLU A 83 13.24 6.61 -20.42
N ALA A 84 13.00 7.65 -19.62
CA ALA A 84 13.74 7.92 -18.39
C ALA A 84 13.54 6.82 -17.33
N PHE A 85 12.35 6.23 -17.24
CA PHE A 85 12.08 5.12 -16.33
C PHE A 85 12.66 3.81 -16.88
N VAL A 86 12.51 3.55 -18.18
CA VAL A 86 13.03 2.33 -18.82
C VAL A 86 14.55 2.29 -18.84
N SER A 87 15.22 3.44 -18.86
CA SER A 87 16.68 3.55 -18.83
C SER A 87 17.30 3.42 -17.43
N LEU A 88 16.49 3.28 -16.37
CA LEU A 88 17.01 2.98 -15.03
C LEU A 88 17.69 1.63 -15.00
N HIS A 89 19.00 1.67 -14.74
CA HIS A 89 19.84 0.50 -14.54
C HIS A 89 20.01 0.24 -13.04
N ASP A 90 19.84 -1.01 -12.63
CA ASP A 90 20.17 -1.45 -11.28
C ASP A 90 21.70 -1.51 -11.08
N SER A 91 22.23 -0.55 -10.31
CA SER A 91 23.65 -0.44 -9.96
C SER A 91 24.04 -1.27 -8.72
N SER A 92 23.24 -2.26 -8.34
CA SER A 92 23.57 -3.13 -7.21
C SER A 92 24.85 -3.91 -7.46
N ILE A 93 25.82 -3.80 -6.56
CA ILE A 93 27.04 -4.61 -6.56
C ILE A 93 26.92 -5.72 -5.52
N THR A 94 27.34 -6.92 -5.89
CA THR A 94 27.50 -8.00 -4.92
C THR A 94 28.80 -7.77 -4.17
N LEU A 95 28.70 -7.37 -2.90
CA LEU A 95 29.85 -7.34 -2.01
C LEU A 95 30.15 -8.78 -1.60
N THR A 96 31.27 -9.33 -2.04
CA THR A 96 31.82 -10.56 -1.48
C THR A 96 32.56 -10.21 -0.19
N PRO A 97 32.13 -10.70 0.98
CA PRO A 97 32.87 -10.55 2.23
C PRO A 97 34.30 -11.05 2.06
N ASP A 98 35.30 -10.22 2.40
CA ASP A 98 36.72 -10.58 2.31
C ASP A 98 37.13 -11.65 3.35
N GLY A 99 36.18 -12.11 4.18
CA GLY A 99 36.38 -13.13 5.22
C GLY A 99 37.14 -12.64 6.45
N ASN A 100 37.82 -11.50 6.36
CA ASN A 100 38.61 -10.88 7.44
C ASN A 100 37.82 -9.80 8.20
N GLU A 101 36.51 -9.91 8.25
CA GLU A 101 35.66 -8.88 8.85
C GLU A 101 35.66 -8.97 10.39
N GLY A 102 36.13 -7.91 11.03
CA GLY A 102 35.97 -7.67 12.46
C GLY A 102 37.21 -7.91 13.33
N ARG A 103 37.21 -7.26 14.49
CA ARG A 103 38.11 -7.62 15.60
C ARG A 103 37.54 -8.85 16.30
N VAL A 104 38.41 -9.73 16.79
CA VAL A 104 38.00 -10.79 17.72
C VAL A 104 37.17 -10.18 18.86
N ASN A 105 36.06 -10.85 19.20
CA ASN A 105 35.14 -10.36 20.22
C ASN A 105 35.87 -10.30 21.58
N PRO A 106 36.12 -9.09 22.15
CA PRO A 106 36.86 -8.96 23.40
C PRO A 106 36.05 -9.39 24.63
N PHE A 107 34.78 -9.80 24.43
CA PHE A 107 33.88 -10.32 25.45
C PHE A 107 33.58 -11.82 25.25
N ALA A 108 34.31 -12.53 24.38
CA ALA A 108 34.15 -13.97 24.23
C ALA A 108 34.61 -14.71 25.51
N PRO A 109 33.93 -15.79 25.93
CA PRO A 109 34.39 -16.64 27.02
C PRO A 109 35.80 -17.16 26.74
N ILE A 110 36.65 -17.17 27.78
CA ILE A 110 38.02 -17.67 27.65
C ILE A 110 38.01 -19.12 27.16
N GLY A 111 38.70 -19.41 26.07
CA GLY A 111 38.79 -20.74 25.47
C GLY A 111 37.97 -20.95 24.18
N THR A 112 37.28 -19.92 23.67
CA THR A 112 36.60 -19.98 22.35
C THR A 112 37.31 -19.20 21.24
N ASP A 113 38.60 -18.87 21.42
CA ASP A 113 39.35 -18.12 20.42
C ASP A 113 39.51 -18.95 19.14
N ALA A 114 39.04 -18.40 18.02
CA ALA A 114 39.35 -18.93 16.71
C ALA A 114 40.84 -18.72 16.45
N VAL A 115 41.62 -19.78 16.58
CA VAL A 115 43.03 -19.83 16.21
C VAL A 115 43.11 -19.69 14.68
N THR A 116 43.28 -18.46 14.18
CA THR A 116 43.76 -18.25 12.82
C THR A 116 45.24 -18.65 12.82
N ALA A 117 45.51 -19.88 12.41
CA ALA A 117 46.86 -20.40 12.24
C ALA A 117 47.55 -19.66 11.09
N ASP A 118 48.26 -18.58 11.42
CA ASP A 118 49.27 -17.98 10.56
C ASP A 118 50.49 -18.91 10.59
N ASN A 119 50.57 -19.84 9.63
CA ASN A 119 51.68 -20.76 9.49
C ASN A 119 52.81 -20.06 8.73
N PRO A 120 53.97 -19.74 9.36
CA PRO A 120 55.10 -19.19 8.62
C PRO A 120 55.69 -20.27 7.69
N PRO A 121 56.10 -19.93 6.46
CA PRO A 121 56.69 -20.90 5.55
C PRO A 121 58.01 -21.45 6.12
N SER A 122 58.08 -22.78 6.21
CA SER A 122 59.30 -23.53 6.52
C SER A 122 60.33 -23.38 5.40
N ASN A 123 61.54 -22.96 5.76
CA ASN A 123 62.75 -23.02 4.93
C ASN A 123 63.43 -24.39 5.10
#